data_AF-A0A653DX08-F1
#
_entry.id   AF-A0A653DX08-F1
#
_cell.length_a   1.000
_cell.length_b   1.000
_cell.length_c   1.000
_cell.angle_alpha   90.00
_cell.angle_beta   90.00
_cell.angle_gamma   90.00
#
_symmetry.space_group_name_H-M   'P 1'
#
loop_
_entity.id
_entity.type
_entity.pdbx_description
1 polymer ?
#
loop_
_entity_poly.entity_id
_entity_poly.type
_entity_poly.pdbx_seq_one_letter_code
_entity_poly.pdbx_strand_id
1 'polypeptide(L)'
;MYCLVLVYLVQFLFYIYLISFATFKLLTLIFIVIFVIFPLSYKYSYKLQSSAVFLNFLHVPSDANYKNPSSYGLYGSRNFYVTHDGGITLGVWHILPENHTYPAYDADEGRYFEEALADGQDVIIYHHGNAGTRLTQHRVELYTILRRYFHVITFDYRSYGDSSNVAPSEKKVVVDSMFIYEWVQNRTKGNIFVWGHSLGTSIAIHSMALLQEKGVMPAGVILESPFNNMREEISEFPLARLFKNLPWFSYTVIDPMQENGFLFQSDKHICKVDAPIMILHAEDDHVVPFKLGRKLYQEGIKCRREDQGPLLFRAFDGKHGYDHKFICRAPEIHDIIRNFTSIALKDRTKVL
;
A
#
# COMPACT_ATOMS: atom_id res chain seq x y z
N MET A 1 -7.09 53.73 -52.05
CA MET A 1 -7.71 52.50 -51.50
C MET A 1 -6.71 51.34 -51.42
N TYR A 2 -6.03 50.95 -52.51
CA TYR A 2 -5.06 49.84 -52.52
C TYR A 2 -3.86 49.97 -51.57
N CYS A 3 -3.30 51.17 -51.38
CA CYS A 3 -2.13 51.39 -50.51
C CYS A 3 -2.46 51.18 -49.02
N LEU A 4 -3.65 51.61 -48.57
CA LEU A 4 -4.12 51.37 -47.20
C LEU A 4 -4.35 49.87 -46.93
N VAL A 5 -4.97 49.16 -47.88
CA VAL A 5 -5.18 47.71 -47.78
C VAL A 5 -3.84 46.96 -47.67
N LEU A 6 -2.82 47.38 -48.41
CA LEU A 6 -1.48 46.79 -48.34
C LEU A 6 -0.84 47.01 -46.96
N VAL A 7 -0.93 48.21 -46.39
CA VAL A 7 -0.40 48.53 -45.04
C VAL A 7 -1.09 47.69 -43.97
N TYR A 8 -2.43 47.59 -44.01
CA TYR A 8 -3.18 46.75 -43.08
C TYR A 8 -2.83 45.26 -43.23
N LEU A 9 -2.61 44.79 -44.45
CA LEU A 9 -2.19 43.40 -44.71
C LEU A 9 -0.80 43.12 -44.13
N VAL A 10 0.19 44.00 -44.35
CA VAL A 10 1.54 43.84 -43.80
C VAL A 10 1.52 43.86 -42.28
N GLN A 11 0.76 44.78 -41.68
CA GLN A 11 0.61 44.86 -40.23
C GLN A 11 -0.09 43.62 -39.65
N PHE A 12 -1.13 43.12 -40.31
CA PHE A 12 -1.81 41.88 -39.93
C PHE A 12 -0.89 40.66 -40.00
N LEU A 13 -0.13 40.50 -41.09
CA LEU A 13 0.85 39.42 -41.25
C LEU A 13 1.97 39.50 -40.20
N PHE A 14 2.41 40.71 -39.84
CA PHE A 14 3.39 40.92 -38.77
C PHE A 14 2.87 40.47 -37.40
N TYR A 15 1.62 40.79 -37.05
CA TYR A 15 1.01 40.31 -35.81
C TYR A 15 0.81 38.80 -35.80
N ILE A 16 0.38 38.19 -36.91
CA ILE A 16 0.30 36.73 -37.03
C ILE A 16 1.67 36.11 -36.79
N TYR A 17 2.72 36.61 -37.43
CA TYR A 17 4.08 36.11 -37.24
C TYR A 17 4.53 36.20 -35.77
N LEU A 18 4.29 37.33 -35.11
CA LEU A 18 4.65 37.50 -33.70
C LEU A 18 3.90 36.51 -32.80
N ILE A 19 2.59 36.35 -33.01
CA ILE A 19 1.77 35.41 -32.22
C ILE A 19 2.22 33.97 -32.49
N SER A 20 2.43 33.58 -33.74
CA SER A 20 2.92 32.26 -34.11
C SER A 20 4.31 31.98 -33.55
N PHE A 21 5.23 32.95 -33.59
CA PHE A 21 6.58 32.82 -33.06
C PHE A 21 6.60 32.73 -31.53
N ALA A 22 5.79 33.54 -30.85
CA ALA A 22 5.62 33.46 -29.39
C ALA A 22 5.01 32.11 -28.99
N THR A 23 3.99 31.64 -29.72
CA THR A 23 3.37 30.34 -29.51
C THR A 23 4.37 29.20 -29.73
N PHE A 24 5.16 29.25 -30.81
CA PHE A 24 6.20 28.27 -31.07
C PHE A 24 7.26 28.22 -29.95
N LYS A 25 7.71 29.38 -29.46
CA LYS A 25 8.62 29.45 -28.30
C LYS A 25 8.02 28.83 -27.05
N LEU A 26 6.76 29.14 -26.76
CA LEU A 26 6.05 28.61 -25.61
C LEU A 26 5.92 27.08 -25.70
N LEU A 27 5.47 26.56 -26.84
CA LEU A 27 5.35 25.12 -27.08
C LEU A 27 6.70 24.41 -26.99
N THR A 28 7.76 25.03 -27.53
CA THR A 28 9.13 24.50 -27.43
C THR A 28 9.61 24.46 -25.98
N LEU A 29 9.35 25.51 -25.19
CA LEU A 29 9.69 25.54 -23.77
C LEU A 29 8.93 24.45 -23.00
N ILE A 30 7.62 24.32 -23.22
CA ILE A 30 6.78 23.27 -22.62
C ILE A 30 7.34 21.88 -22.99
N PHE A 31 7.70 21.68 -24.25
CA PHE A 31 8.29 20.43 -24.72
C PHE A 31 9.61 20.11 -23.98
N ILE A 32 10.53 21.08 -23.87
CA ILE A 32 11.80 20.90 -23.15
C ILE A 32 11.54 20.59 -21.67
N VAL A 33 10.61 21.29 -21.03
CA VAL A 33 10.27 21.04 -19.62
C VAL A 33 9.73 19.63 -19.42
N ILE A 34 8.75 19.21 -20.22
CA ILE A 34 8.05 17.92 -20.05
C ILE A 34 8.93 16.73 -20.46
N PHE A 35 9.67 16.85 -21.56
CA PHE A 35 10.37 15.71 -22.16
C PHE A 35 11.89 15.69 -21.91
N VAL A 36 12.46 16.74 -21.32
CA VAL A 36 13.90 16.78 -20.99
C VAL A 36 14.12 17.08 -19.51
N ILE A 37 13.65 18.23 -19.02
CA ILE A 37 13.94 18.66 -17.65
C ILE A 37 13.30 17.74 -16.63
N PHE A 38 12.00 17.45 -16.77
CA PHE A 38 11.27 16.62 -15.81
C PHE A 38 11.81 15.17 -15.74
N PRO A 39 12.00 14.43 -16.86
CA PRO A 39 12.52 13.07 -16.83
C PRO A 39 13.95 13.00 -16.26
N LEU A 40 14.83 13.95 -16.62
CA LEU A 40 16.19 13.99 -16.07
C LEU A 40 16.19 14.35 -14.58
N SER A 41 15.34 15.29 -14.16
CA SER A 41 15.19 15.63 -12.75
C SER A 41 14.72 14.44 -11.93
N TYR A 42 13.75 13.67 -12.44
CA TYR A 42 13.28 12.43 -11.82
C TYR A 42 14.41 11.40 -11.72
N LYS A 43 15.10 11.15 -12.83
CA LYS A 43 16.20 10.17 -12.91
C LYS A 43 17.29 10.40 -11.86
N TYR A 44 17.71 11.64 -11.67
CA TYR A 44 18.82 11.99 -10.77
C TYR A 44 18.38 12.34 -9.34
N SER A 45 17.09 12.29 -9.03
CA SER A 45 16.57 12.65 -7.70
C SER A 45 15.94 11.46 -6.99
N TYR A 46 16.68 10.88 -6.05
CA TYR A 46 16.16 9.87 -5.12
C TYR A 46 14.90 10.36 -4.40
N LYS A 47 14.89 11.64 -3.98
CA LYS A 47 13.74 12.21 -3.28
C LYS A 47 12.48 12.21 -4.13
N LEU A 48 12.58 12.54 -5.43
CA LEU A 48 11.44 12.50 -6.34
C LEU A 48 10.93 11.06 -6.54
N GLN A 49 11.84 10.11 -6.72
CA GLN A 49 11.51 8.69 -6.88
C GLN A 49 10.83 8.12 -5.62
N SER A 50 11.43 8.34 -4.45
CA SER A 50 10.87 7.95 -3.15
C SER A 50 9.49 8.58 -2.93
N SER A 51 9.36 9.88 -3.22
CA SER A 51 8.06 10.58 -3.09
C SER A 51 7.02 10.02 -4.07
N ALA A 52 7.39 9.60 -5.28
CA ALA A 52 6.47 9.02 -6.25
C ALA A 52 5.97 7.64 -5.83
N VAL A 53 6.80 6.82 -5.18
CA VAL A 53 6.42 5.50 -4.67
C VAL A 53 5.50 5.64 -3.46
N PHE A 54 5.92 6.41 -2.47
CA PHE A 54 5.26 6.45 -1.17
C PHE A 54 4.13 7.48 -1.11
N LEU A 55 4.22 8.58 -1.86
CA LEU A 55 3.26 9.69 -1.78
C LEU A 55 3.05 10.17 -0.33
N ASN A 56 4.10 10.06 0.49
CA ASN A 56 4.07 10.30 1.93
C ASN A 56 3.86 11.78 2.30
N PHE A 57 3.88 12.68 1.32
CA PHE A 57 3.52 14.09 1.46
C PHE A 57 1.98 14.32 1.43
N LEU A 58 1.20 13.33 1.00
CA LEU A 58 -0.27 13.39 1.00
C LEU A 58 -0.81 12.94 2.36
N HIS A 59 -0.96 13.89 3.28
CA HIS A 59 -1.62 13.67 4.57
C HIS A 59 -3.13 13.72 4.39
N VAL A 60 -3.76 12.54 4.30
CA VAL A 60 -5.21 12.38 4.17
C VAL A 60 -5.72 11.51 5.32
N PRO A 61 -6.62 12.01 6.18
CA PRO A 61 -7.08 13.41 6.25
C PRO A 61 -5.99 14.37 6.77
N SER A 62 -6.10 15.66 6.44
CA SER A 62 -5.09 16.69 6.79
C SER A 62 -5.14 17.13 8.26
N ASP A 63 -6.29 16.98 8.90
CA ASP A 63 -6.60 17.35 10.29
C ASP A 63 -6.68 16.12 11.22
N ALA A 64 -5.94 15.07 10.87
CA ALA A 64 -5.95 13.80 11.58
C ALA A 64 -5.58 13.90 13.06
N ASN A 65 -6.51 13.56 13.95
CA ASN A 65 -6.23 13.28 15.35
C ASN A 65 -5.97 11.78 15.59
N TYR A 66 -4.71 11.36 15.50
CA TYR A 66 -4.33 9.95 15.71
C TYR A 66 -4.55 9.46 17.13
N LYS A 67 -4.62 10.34 18.12
CA LYS A 67 -4.70 9.97 19.54
C LYS A 67 -6.08 9.47 19.96
N ASN A 68 -7.13 9.78 19.19
CA ASN A 68 -8.50 9.40 19.52
C ASN A 68 -9.16 8.65 18.34
N PRO A 69 -8.75 7.40 18.05
CA PRO A 69 -9.37 6.59 17.00
C PRO A 69 -10.89 6.37 17.20
N SER A 70 -11.39 6.38 18.44
CA SER A 70 -12.82 6.29 18.74
C SER A 70 -13.65 7.41 18.12
N SER A 71 -13.08 8.61 17.91
CA SER A 71 -13.77 9.72 17.22
C SER A 71 -14.11 9.44 15.75
N TYR A 72 -13.52 8.40 15.17
CA TYR A 72 -13.78 7.95 13.80
C TYR A 72 -14.61 6.66 13.74
N GLY A 73 -15.31 6.33 14.84
CA GLY A 73 -16.18 5.14 14.93
C GLY A 73 -15.46 3.85 15.33
N LEU A 74 -14.17 3.90 15.63
CA LEU A 74 -13.38 2.74 16.09
C LEU A 74 -13.42 2.62 17.62
N TYR A 75 -14.59 2.37 18.21
CA TYR A 75 -14.71 2.22 19.67
C TYR A 75 -13.88 1.05 20.20
N GLY A 76 -13.33 1.20 21.41
CA GLY A 76 -12.45 0.18 22.00
C GLY A 76 -11.12 0.10 21.27
N SER A 77 -10.52 1.25 20.95
CA SER A 77 -9.21 1.32 20.33
C SER A 77 -8.30 2.31 21.05
N ARG A 78 -7.01 2.00 21.07
CA ARG A 78 -5.96 2.87 21.64
C ARG A 78 -4.96 3.28 20.57
N ASN A 79 -4.39 4.46 20.77
CA ASN A 79 -3.20 4.90 20.05
C ASN A 79 -1.98 4.78 20.95
N PHE A 80 -0.90 4.22 20.41
CA PHE A 80 0.37 4.12 21.10
C PHE A 80 1.52 4.18 20.09
N TYR A 81 2.75 4.19 20.61
CA TYR A 81 3.95 4.31 19.82
C TYR A 81 4.88 3.16 20.11
N VAL A 82 5.48 2.60 19.07
CA VAL A 82 6.50 1.57 19.22
C VAL A 82 7.79 2.09 18.60
N THR A 83 8.87 2.05 19.38
CA THR A 83 10.20 2.48 18.95
C THR A 83 11.11 1.27 18.88
N HIS A 84 11.73 1.04 17.72
CA HIS A 84 12.75 0.00 17.59
C HIS A 84 14.16 0.57 17.78
N ASP A 85 15.15 -0.31 17.99
CA ASP A 85 16.54 0.04 18.39
C ASP A 85 17.25 1.09 17.51
N GLY A 86 16.76 1.32 16.29
CA GLY A 86 17.25 2.35 15.38
C GLY A 86 16.72 3.77 15.67
N GLY A 87 15.99 3.97 16.76
CA GLY A 87 15.39 5.26 17.13
C GLY A 87 14.23 5.69 16.23
N ILE A 88 13.65 4.76 15.46
CA ILE A 88 12.46 5.02 14.64
C ILE A 88 11.23 4.65 15.47
N THR A 89 10.34 5.62 15.61
CA THR A 89 9.06 5.50 16.30
C THR A 89 7.94 5.41 15.28
N LEU A 90 7.10 4.38 15.41
CA LEU A 90 5.94 4.14 14.58
C LEU A 90 4.68 4.42 15.40
N GLY A 91 3.75 5.19 14.84
CA GLY A 91 2.40 5.36 15.38
C GLY A 91 1.54 4.14 15.08
N VAL A 92 0.93 3.57 16.12
CA VAL A 92 0.20 2.30 16.06
C VAL A 92 -1.17 2.47 16.70
N TRP A 93 -2.17 1.84 16.08
CA TRP A 93 -3.48 1.62 16.65
C TRP A 93 -3.69 0.14 16.95
N HIS A 94 -4.26 -0.12 18.11
CA HIS A 94 -4.82 -1.42 18.47
C HIS A 94 -6.31 -1.26 18.66
N ILE A 95 -7.09 -1.97 17.86
CA ILE A 95 -8.56 -1.96 17.87
C ILE A 95 -9.00 -3.32 18.39
N LEU A 96 -9.76 -3.32 19.47
CA LEU A 96 -10.25 -4.54 20.09
C LEU A 96 -11.33 -5.20 19.22
N PRO A 97 -11.42 -6.54 19.28
CA PRO A 97 -12.50 -7.24 18.64
C PRO A 97 -13.86 -6.78 19.18
N GLU A 98 -14.89 -6.87 18.36
CA GLU A 98 -16.23 -6.31 18.62
C GLU A 98 -16.90 -6.88 19.90
N ASN A 99 -16.54 -8.10 20.28
CA ASN A 99 -17.03 -8.78 21.47
C ASN A 99 -16.41 -8.29 22.79
N HIS A 100 -15.34 -7.48 22.78
CA HIS A 100 -14.74 -6.95 23.99
C HIS A 100 -15.60 -5.83 24.60
N THR A 101 -15.97 -6.00 25.86
CA THR A 101 -16.59 -4.93 26.67
C THR A 101 -15.49 -4.01 27.20
N TYR A 102 -15.12 -2.98 26.43
CA TYR A 102 -14.21 -1.94 26.90
C TYR A 102 -14.95 -1.00 27.87
N PRO A 103 -14.57 -0.93 29.16
CA PRO A 103 -15.17 0.02 30.07
C PRO A 103 -14.69 1.43 29.69
N ALA A 104 -15.62 2.33 29.36
CA ALA A 104 -15.32 3.69 28.91
C ALA A 104 -14.56 4.59 29.93
N TYR A 105 -14.21 4.06 31.10
CA TYR A 105 -13.62 4.76 32.24
C TYR A 105 -12.68 3.84 33.05
N ASP A 106 -11.75 3.14 32.38
CA ASP A 106 -10.71 2.41 33.12
C ASP A 106 -9.51 3.32 33.42
N ALA A 107 -9.04 3.30 34.66
CA ALA A 107 -7.93 4.13 35.14
C ALA A 107 -6.55 3.64 34.63
N ASP A 108 -6.50 2.43 34.05
CA ASP A 108 -5.30 1.84 33.44
C ASP A 108 -5.63 1.23 32.06
N GLU A 109 -6.08 2.08 31.13
CA GLU A 109 -6.32 1.75 29.72
C GLU A 109 -5.14 0.97 29.12
N GLY A 110 -3.90 1.36 29.43
CA GLY A 110 -2.70 0.69 28.94
C GLY A 110 -2.67 -0.80 29.27
N ARG A 111 -2.86 -1.16 30.55
CA ARG A 111 -2.84 -2.55 31.01
C ARG A 111 -3.98 -3.38 30.41
N TYR A 112 -5.20 -2.83 30.34
CA TYR A 112 -6.34 -3.55 29.77
C TYR A 112 -6.06 -4.04 28.34
N PHE A 113 -5.52 -3.17 27.49
CA PHE A 113 -5.25 -3.56 26.10
C PHE A 113 -4.08 -4.55 25.98
N GLU A 114 -3.09 -4.52 26.87
CA GLU A 114 -2.04 -5.56 26.90
C GLU A 114 -2.62 -6.93 27.31
N GLU A 115 -3.46 -6.95 28.34
CA GLU A 115 -4.16 -8.17 28.78
C GLU A 115 -5.09 -8.72 27.70
N ALA A 116 -5.85 -7.84 27.04
CA ALA A 116 -6.72 -8.20 25.94
C ALA A 116 -5.93 -8.78 24.76
N LEU A 117 -4.80 -8.18 24.36
CA LEU A 117 -3.98 -8.73 23.27
C LEU A 117 -3.44 -10.14 23.57
N ALA A 118 -3.31 -10.48 24.86
CA ALA A 118 -2.79 -11.74 25.36
C ALA A 118 -3.87 -12.80 25.68
N ASP A 119 -5.14 -12.54 25.35
CA ASP A 119 -6.28 -13.40 25.71
C ASP A 119 -6.40 -14.68 24.85
N GLY A 120 -5.70 -14.73 23.71
CA GLY A 120 -5.69 -15.85 22.78
C GLY A 120 -6.56 -15.66 21.54
N GLN A 121 -7.30 -14.56 21.43
CA GLN A 121 -8.00 -14.20 20.20
C GLN A 121 -7.00 -13.82 19.09
N ASP A 122 -7.31 -14.24 17.86
CA ASP A 122 -6.44 -14.01 16.72
C ASP A 122 -6.24 -12.51 16.45
N VAL A 123 -5.06 -12.17 15.92
CA VAL A 123 -4.65 -10.80 15.63
C VAL A 123 -4.46 -10.65 14.13
N ILE A 124 -4.90 -9.54 13.55
CA ILE A 124 -4.57 -9.16 12.18
C ILE A 124 -3.75 -7.88 12.15
N ILE A 125 -2.59 -7.94 11.50
CA ILE A 125 -1.73 -6.78 11.26
C ILE A 125 -2.05 -6.24 9.88
N TYR A 126 -2.51 -4.99 9.81
CA TYR A 126 -2.87 -4.32 8.57
C TYR A 126 -1.78 -3.35 8.08
N HIS A 127 -1.31 -3.60 6.86
CA HIS A 127 -0.32 -2.84 6.10
C HIS A 127 -1.01 -2.00 5.03
N HIS A 128 -1.01 -0.68 5.21
CA HIS A 128 -1.72 0.22 4.31
C HIS A 128 -0.97 0.47 2.98
N GLY A 129 -1.70 0.90 1.95
CA GLY A 129 -1.13 1.30 0.66
C GLY A 129 -0.36 2.62 0.67
N ASN A 130 0.11 3.05 -0.50
CA ASN A 130 0.73 4.38 -0.64
C ASN A 130 -0.29 5.51 -0.38
N ALA A 131 0.22 6.71 -0.11
CA ALA A 131 -0.56 7.89 0.25
C ALA A 131 -1.47 7.73 1.48
N GLY A 132 -1.92 8.86 2.03
CA GLY A 132 -2.80 8.88 3.19
C GLY A 132 -2.18 8.20 4.41
N THR A 133 -2.97 7.97 5.45
CA THR A 133 -2.48 7.40 6.71
C THR A 133 -3.39 6.28 7.21
N ARG A 134 -3.07 5.65 8.33
CA ARG A 134 -3.92 4.62 8.96
C ARG A 134 -5.36 5.08 9.18
N LEU A 135 -5.61 6.38 9.21
CA LEU A 135 -6.93 7.00 9.35
C LEU A 135 -7.74 7.17 8.03
N THR A 136 -7.17 6.86 6.86
CA THR A 136 -7.90 7.05 5.60
C THR A 136 -9.23 6.29 5.59
N GLN A 137 -10.34 6.94 5.18
CA GLN A 137 -11.71 6.46 5.38
C GLN A 137 -11.97 4.99 4.98
N HIS A 138 -11.55 4.56 3.79
CA HIS A 138 -11.75 3.17 3.33
C HIS A 138 -11.02 2.15 4.22
N ARG A 139 -9.92 2.56 4.86
CA ARG A 139 -9.16 1.72 5.80
C ARG A 139 -9.92 1.59 7.12
N VAL A 140 -10.48 2.69 7.64
CA VAL A 140 -11.35 2.69 8.83
C VAL A 140 -12.58 1.79 8.63
N GLU A 141 -13.18 1.84 7.44
CA GLU A 141 -14.27 0.94 7.05
C GLU A 141 -13.84 -0.53 7.10
N LEU A 142 -12.67 -0.85 6.51
CA LEU A 142 -12.12 -2.20 6.58
C LEU A 142 -11.82 -2.65 8.02
N TYR A 143 -11.25 -1.79 8.88
CA TYR A 143 -10.99 -2.16 10.28
C TYR A 143 -12.26 -2.51 11.04
N THR A 144 -13.36 -1.83 10.72
CA THR A 144 -14.69 -2.11 11.31
C THR A 144 -15.17 -3.52 10.94
N ILE A 145 -14.80 -4.02 9.77
CA ILE A 145 -15.08 -5.39 9.34
C ILE A 145 -14.12 -6.38 10.00
N LEU A 146 -12.83 -6.07 10.01
CA LEU A 146 -11.78 -6.96 10.53
C LEU A 146 -11.92 -7.20 12.03
N ARG A 147 -12.30 -6.18 12.81
CA ARG A 147 -12.48 -6.30 14.27
C ARG A 147 -13.62 -7.25 14.69
N ARG A 148 -14.45 -7.69 13.75
CA ARG A 148 -15.46 -8.73 14.04
C ARG A 148 -14.85 -10.12 14.24
N TYR A 149 -13.58 -10.28 13.85
CA TYR A 149 -12.86 -11.55 13.86
C TYR A 149 -11.55 -11.48 14.64
N PHE A 150 -10.89 -10.33 14.66
CA PHE A 150 -9.52 -10.18 15.16
C PHE A 150 -9.36 -9.00 16.11
N HIS A 151 -8.29 -9.01 16.92
CA HIS A 151 -7.63 -7.75 17.26
C HIS A 151 -7.03 -7.16 15.99
N VAL A 152 -7.27 -5.88 15.71
CA VAL A 152 -6.66 -5.21 14.56
C VAL A 152 -5.50 -4.36 15.04
N ILE A 153 -4.30 -4.64 14.54
CA ILE A 153 -3.11 -3.81 14.70
C ILE A 153 -2.84 -3.13 13.37
N THR A 154 -2.86 -1.80 13.35
CA THR A 154 -2.50 -1.02 12.17
C THR A 154 -1.55 0.11 12.56
N PHE A 155 -0.68 0.51 11.64
CA PHE A 155 0.38 1.46 11.92
C PHE A 155 0.69 2.28 10.67
N ASP A 156 1.27 3.47 10.86
CA ASP A 156 1.82 4.25 9.76
C ASP A 156 3.32 3.93 9.61
N TYR A 157 3.78 3.72 8.37
CA TYR A 157 5.22 3.57 8.11
C TYR A 157 5.99 4.84 8.49
N ARG A 158 7.32 4.74 8.59
CA ARG A 158 8.17 5.95 8.67
C ARG A 158 7.80 6.95 7.56
N SER A 159 7.80 8.24 7.91
CA SER A 159 7.33 9.36 7.08
C SER A 159 5.81 9.42 6.80
N TYR A 160 4.99 8.60 7.45
CA TYR A 160 3.53 8.72 7.37
C TYR A 160 2.93 9.09 8.72
N GLY A 161 1.76 9.73 8.68
CA GLY A 161 0.98 10.10 9.87
C GLY A 161 1.83 10.80 10.93
N ASP A 162 1.78 10.26 12.13
CA ASP A 162 2.56 10.68 13.31
C ASP A 162 3.76 9.76 13.62
N SER A 163 4.17 8.91 12.66
CA SER A 163 5.43 8.16 12.74
C SER A 163 6.64 9.06 12.43
N SER A 164 7.84 8.60 12.79
CA SER A 164 9.08 9.36 12.59
C SER A 164 9.23 9.86 11.14
N ASN A 165 9.46 11.17 10.99
CA ASN A 165 9.64 11.82 9.69
C ASN A 165 11.07 11.61 9.15
N VAL A 166 11.34 10.41 8.64
CA VAL A 166 12.64 10.03 8.05
C VAL A 166 12.47 9.35 6.70
N ALA A 167 13.37 9.65 5.76
CA ALA A 167 13.26 9.22 4.36
C ALA A 167 12.96 7.70 4.23
N PRO A 168 11.83 7.34 3.59
CA PRO A 168 11.44 5.95 3.39
C PRO A 168 12.21 5.31 2.24
N SER A 169 12.47 4.01 2.37
CA SER A 169 12.94 3.13 1.31
C SER A 169 12.26 1.77 1.48
N GLU A 170 12.20 0.95 0.44
CA GLU A 170 11.59 -0.39 0.52
C GLU A 170 12.16 -1.20 1.69
N LYS A 171 13.49 -1.35 1.74
CA LYS A 171 14.17 -2.06 2.84
C LYS A 171 13.77 -1.55 4.22
N LYS A 172 13.66 -0.23 4.37
CA LYS A 172 13.37 0.44 5.63
C LYS A 172 11.92 0.20 6.09
N VAL A 173 10.94 0.32 5.20
CA VAL A 173 9.52 0.07 5.54
C VAL A 173 9.25 -1.43 5.77
N VAL A 174 10.00 -2.31 5.11
CA VAL A 174 9.96 -3.76 5.38
C VAL A 174 10.51 -4.07 6.77
N VAL A 175 11.63 -3.46 7.18
CA VAL A 175 12.16 -3.59 8.54
C VAL A 175 11.17 -3.09 9.59
N ASP A 176 10.51 -1.94 9.34
CA ASP A 176 9.45 -1.43 10.24
C ASP A 176 8.33 -2.46 10.42
N SER A 177 7.90 -3.06 9.32
CA SER A 177 6.84 -4.07 9.29
C SER A 177 7.23 -5.36 10.02
N MET A 178 8.46 -5.86 9.83
CA MET A 178 8.97 -7.01 10.59
C MET A 178 8.99 -6.73 12.09
N PHE A 179 9.42 -5.53 12.48
CA PHE A 179 9.45 -5.12 13.88
C PHE A 179 8.05 -5.07 14.51
N ILE A 180 7.05 -4.54 13.80
CA ILE A 180 5.66 -4.57 14.27
C ILE A 180 5.16 -6.01 14.44
N TYR A 181 5.49 -6.90 13.49
CA TYR A 181 5.13 -8.31 13.61
C TYR A 181 5.74 -8.96 14.87
N GLU A 182 7.05 -8.82 15.08
CA GLU A 182 7.75 -9.34 16.25
C GLU A 182 7.20 -8.71 17.55
N TRP A 183 6.83 -7.42 17.52
CA TRP A 183 6.21 -6.74 18.66
C TRP A 183 4.86 -7.36 19.06
N VAL A 184 4.02 -7.68 18.08
CA VAL A 184 2.72 -8.35 18.30
C VAL A 184 2.94 -9.79 18.77
N GLN A 185 3.85 -10.52 18.12
CA GLN A 185 4.18 -11.91 18.45
C GLN A 185 4.62 -12.10 19.89
N ASN A 186 5.36 -11.14 20.45
CA ASN A 186 5.81 -11.19 21.83
C ASN A 186 4.71 -10.88 22.86
N ARG A 187 3.51 -10.48 22.43
CA ARG A 187 2.41 -10.05 23.31
C ARG A 187 1.15 -10.89 23.17
N THR A 188 0.90 -11.44 22.00
CA THR A 188 -0.30 -12.24 21.77
C THR A 188 -0.08 -13.73 22.02
N LYS A 189 -1.13 -14.41 22.46
CA LYS A 189 -1.23 -15.88 22.47
C LYS A 189 -2.04 -16.40 21.28
N GLY A 190 -2.70 -15.52 20.53
CA GLY A 190 -3.51 -15.85 19.37
C GLY A 190 -2.66 -16.06 18.12
N ASN A 191 -3.31 -16.47 17.03
CA ASN A 191 -2.65 -16.58 15.73
C ASN A 191 -2.55 -15.21 15.07
N ILE A 192 -1.44 -14.96 14.37
CA ILE A 192 -1.20 -13.69 13.68
C ILE A 192 -1.49 -13.86 12.19
N PHE A 193 -2.45 -13.08 11.70
CA PHE A 193 -2.75 -12.88 10.30
C PHE A 193 -2.15 -11.56 9.82
N VAL A 194 -1.85 -11.47 8.53
CA VAL A 194 -1.34 -10.25 7.91
C VAL A 194 -2.25 -9.86 6.75
N TRP A 195 -2.66 -8.60 6.69
CA TRP A 195 -3.42 -8.03 5.58
C TRP A 195 -2.64 -6.88 4.98
N GLY A 196 -2.28 -6.97 3.70
CA GLY A 196 -1.70 -5.86 2.95
C GLY A 196 -2.68 -5.32 1.93
N HIS A 197 -2.67 -4.01 1.72
CA HIS A 197 -3.43 -3.34 0.65
C HIS A 197 -2.51 -2.55 -0.26
N SER A 198 -2.63 -2.73 -1.58
CA SER A 198 -1.85 -1.98 -2.59
C SER A 198 -0.33 -2.07 -2.31
N LEU A 199 0.41 -0.96 -2.17
CA LEU A 199 1.82 -0.97 -1.74
C LEU A 199 2.08 -1.84 -0.49
N GLY A 200 1.13 -1.85 0.45
CA GLY A 200 1.19 -2.66 1.66
C GLY A 200 1.24 -4.16 1.41
N THR A 201 0.72 -4.67 0.27
CA THR A 201 0.82 -6.09 -0.09
C THR A 201 2.27 -6.50 -0.30
N SER A 202 3.04 -5.67 -1.00
CA SER A 202 4.44 -5.97 -1.26
C SER A 202 5.28 -5.83 0.00
N ILE A 203 4.98 -4.85 0.86
CA ILE A 203 5.67 -4.69 2.15
C ILE A 203 5.38 -5.89 3.05
N ALA A 204 4.11 -6.30 3.16
CA ALA A 204 3.68 -7.44 3.96
C ALA A 204 4.37 -8.74 3.51
N ILE A 205 4.26 -9.10 2.23
CA ILE A 205 4.82 -10.37 1.73
C ILE A 205 6.35 -10.41 1.79
N HIS A 206 7.02 -9.28 1.55
CA HIS A 206 8.48 -9.18 1.70
C HIS A 206 8.88 -9.35 3.17
N SER A 207 8.16 -8.72 4.09
CA SER A 207 8.42 -8.87 5.54
C SER A 207 8.23 -10.33 5.99
N MET A 208 7.16 -10.98 5.54
CA MET A 208 6.90 -12.39 5.88
C MET A 208 7.95 -13.32 5.29
N ALA A 209 8.43 -13.07 4.07
CA ALA A 209 9.50 -13.83 3.46
C ALA A 209 10.81 -13.74 4.28
N LEU A 210 11.15 -12.56 4.82
CA LEU A 210 12.33 -12.39 5.67
C LEU A 210 12.15 -12.97 7.08
N LEU A 211 10.94 -12.92 7.63
CA LEU A 211 10.62 -13.55 8.90
C LEU A 211 10.63 -15.08 8.79
N GLN A 212 10.24 -15.65 7.64
CA GLN A 212 10.34 -17.09 7.39
C GLN A 212 11.79 -17.56 7.47
N GLU A 213 12.74 -16.78 6.96
CA GLU A 213 14.18 -17.07 7.06
C GLU A 213 14.66 -17.11 8.54
N LYS A 214 13.90 -16.53 9.46
CA LYS A 214 14.12 -16.56 10.93
C LYS A 214 13.24 -17.60 11.65
N GLY A 215 12.51 -18.44 10.93
CA GLY A 215 11.58 -19.43 11.50
C GLY A 215 10.28 -18.84 12.04
N VAL A 216 9.94 -17.61 11.65
CA VAL A 216 8.71 -16.93 12.08
C VAL A 216 7.71 -16.90 10.94
N MET A 217 6.55 -17.50 11.15
CA MET A 217 5.50 -17.63 10.13
C MET A 217 4.14 -17.10 10.63
N PRO A 218 3.41 -16.32 9.83
CA PRO A 218 2.02 -15.97 10.11
C PRO A 218 1.13 -17.21 10.01
N ALA A 219 -0.09 -17.14 10.54
CA ALA A 219 -1.11 -18.14 10.29
C ALA A 219 -1.67 -18.02 8.87
N GLY A 220 -1.79 -16.81 8.33
CA GLY A 220 -2.18 -16.59 6.95
C GLY A 220 -1.95 -15.14 6.49
N VAL A 221 -1.85 -14.95 5.18
CA VAL A 221 -1.61 -13.64 4.55
C VAL A 221 -2.72 -13.32 3.56
N ILE A 222 -3.30 -12.13 3.65
CA ILE A 222 -4.29 -11.61 2.72
C ILE A 222 -3.67 -10.43 1.98
N LEU A 223 -3.68 -10.49 0.64
CA LEU A 223 -3.14 -9.47 -0.25
C LEU A 223 -4.30 -8.86 -1.04
N GLU A 224 -4.68 -7.64 -0.71
CA GLU A 224 -5.76 -6.88 -1.36
C GLU A 224 -5.21 -5.93 -2.42
N SER A 225 -5.71 -6.07 -3.65
CA SER A 225 -5.26 -5.31 -4.83
C SER A 225 -3.73 -5.30 -5.02
N PRO A 226 -3.07 -6.47 -5.04
CA PRO A 226 -1.61 -6.54 -5.14
C PRO A 226 -1.12 -6.36 -6.58
N PHE A 227 0.14 -5.95 -6.70
CA PHE A 227 0.92 -6.02 -7.94
C PHE A 227 2.07 -7.03 -7.79
N ASN A 228 2.61 -7.50 -8.91
CA ASN A 228 3.66 -8.52 -8.91
C ASN A 228 5.07 -7.95 -8.64
N ASN A 229 5.44 -6.83 -9.27
CA ASN A 229 6.66 -6.08 -8.97
C ASN A 229 6.55 -4.60 -9.37
N MET A 230 7.40 -3.74 -8.80
CA MET A 230 7.35 -2.29 -9.02
C MET A 230 7.62 -1.90 -10.48
N ARG A 231 8.52 -2.61 -11.17
CA ARG A 231 8.86 -2.33 -12.58
C ARG A 231 7.62 -2.42 -13.47
N GLU A 232 6.82 -3.46 -13.31
CA GLU A 232 5.60 -3.65 -14.09
C GLU A 232 4.47 -2.72 -13.64
N GLU A 233 4.32 -2.50 -12.33
CA GLU A 233 3.34 -1.56 -11.80
C GLU A 233 3.52 -0.15 -12.38
N ILE A 234 4.74 0.39 -12.34
CA ILE A 234 5.04 1.71 -12.91
C ILE A 234 4.75 1.74 -14.41
N SER A 235 5.08 0.67 -15.13
CA SER A 235 4.87 0.59 -16.59
C SER A 235 3.38 0.60 -16.96
N GLU A 236 2.51 0.23 -16.03
CA GLU A 236 1.07 0.14 -16.22
C GLU A 236 0.28 1.28 -15.57
N PHE A 237 0.94 2.09 -14.73
CA PHE A 237 0.36 3.27 -14.09
C PHE A 237 -0.21 4.25 -15.13
N PRO A 238 -1.39 4.86 -14.90
CA PRO A 238 -2.09 5.66 -15.92
C PRO A 238 -1.24 6.75 -16.59
N LEU A 239 -0.47 7.52 -15.81
CA LEU A 239 0.41 8.56 -16.37
C LEU A 239 1.56 7.97 -17.18
N ALA A 240 2.12 6.84 -16.73
CA ALA A 240 3.19 6.17 -17.46
C ALA A 240 2.72 5.65 -18.82
N ARG A 241 1.45 5.27 -18.99
CA ARG A 241 0.91 4.83 -20.29
C ARG A 241 1.10 5.86 -21.40
N LEU A 242 1.12 7.15 -21.08
CA LEU A 242 1.37 8.23 -22.03
C LEU A 242 2.84 8.31 -22.47
N PHE A 243 3.77 7.93 -21.60
CA PHE A 243 5.21 8.09 -21.82
C PHE A 243 5.96 6.78 -22.02
N LYS A 244 5.36 5.62 -21.73
CA LYS A 244 6.06 4.31 -21.67
C LYS A 244 6.66 3.85 -22.99
N ASN A 245 6.09 4.31 -24.11
CA ASN A 245 6.59 3.98 -25.45
C ASN A 245 7.76 4.89 -25.87
N LEU A 246 8.15 5.87 -25.05
CA LEU A 246 9.27 6.75 -25.34
C LEU A 246 10.58 6.02 -25.05
N PRO A 247 11.59 6.10 -25.93
CA PRO A 247 12.81 5.30 -25.83
C PRO A 247 13.61 5.57 -24.56
N TRP A 248 13.43 6.74 -23.95
CA TRP A 248 14.10 7.15 -22.71
C TRP A 248 13.30 6.86 -21.44
N PHE A 249 12.05 6.36 -21.53
CA PHE A 249 11.21 6.14 -20.35
C PHE A 249 11.84 5.13 -19.37
N SER A 250 12.32 3.99 -19.88
CA SER A 250 13.01 3.02 -19.01
C SER A 250 14.23 3.66 -18.34
N TYR A 251 15.07 4.33 -19.14
CA TYR A 251 16.31 4.96 -18.69
C TYR A 251 16.11 6.09 -17.66
N THR A 252 15.00 6.83 -17.75
CA THR A 252 14.74 7.99 -16.89
C THR A 252 13.81 7.68 -15.73
N VAL A 253 12.99 6.63 -15.81
CA VAL A 253 11.97 6.31 -14.79
C VAL A 253 12.21 4.94 -14.17
N ILE A 254 12.23 3.87 -14.97
CA ILE A 254 12.29 2.49 -14.45
C ILE A 254 13.68 2.18 -13.87
N ASP A 255 14.73 2.33 -14.66
CA ASP A 255 16.10 1.98 -14.30
C ASP A 255 16.56 2.69 -13.01
N PRO A 256 16.44 4.03 -12.86
CA PRO A 256 16.88 4.70 -11.64
C PRO A 256 16.08 4.25 -10.39
N MET A 257 14.80 3.90 -10.53
CA MET A 257 14.03 3.36 -9.40
C MET A 257 14.54 1.98 -8.99
N GLN A 258 14.87 1.13 -9.96
CA GLN A 258 15.43 -0.20 -9.69
C GLN A 258 16.83 -0.08 -9.07
N GLU A 259 17.69 0.81 -9.59
CA GLU A 259 19.02 1.11 -9.05
C GLU A 259 18.96 1.64 -7.61
N ASN A 260 17.95 2.45 -7.30
CA ASN A 260 17.71 2.98 -5.94
C ASN A 260 16.93 2.01 -5.02
N GLY A 261 16.70 0.78 -5.47
CA GLY A 261 16.15 -0.30 -4.64
C GLY A 261 14.64 -0.24 -4.40
N PHE A 262 13.87 0.39 -5.29
CA PHE A 262 12.40 0.31 -5.30
C PHE A 262 11.95 -0.84 -6.20
N LEU A 263 12.13 -2.06 -5.72
CA LEU A 263 11.91 -3.29 -6.49
C LEU A 263 10.53 -3.90 -6.24
N PHE A 264 10.12 -3.97 -4.97
CA PHE A 264 8.86 -4.53 -4.45
C PHE A 264 8.50 -5.86 -5.12
N GLN A 265 9.43 -6.82 -5.07
CA GLN A 265 9.38 -8.07 -5.86
C GLN A 265 8.44 -9.11 -5.23
N SER A 266 7.15 -8.78 -5.12
CA SER A 266 6.13 -9.67 -4.56
C SER A 266 6.12 -11.04 -5.24
N ASP A 267 6.36 -11.07 -6.56
CA ASP A 267 6.53 -12.29 -7.37
C ASP A 267 7.65 -13.22 -6.89
N LYS A 268 8.71 -12.69 -6.28
CA LYS A 268 9.78 -13.48 -5.66
C LYS A 268 9.50 -13.82 -4.21
N HIS A 269 8.98 -12.85 -3.45
CA HIS A 269 8.77 -13.02 -2.02
C HIS A 269 7.63 -13.99 -1.70
N ILE A 270 6.58 -14.03 -2.53
CA ILE A 270 5.43 -14.94 -2.34
C ILE A 270 5.85 -16.42 -2.30
N CYS A 271 6.92 -16.79 -3.02
CA CYS A 271 7.45 -18.15 -3.06
C CYS A 271 8.10 -18.59 -1.75
N LYS A 272 8.52 -17.64 -0.92
CA LYS A 272 9.25 -17.89 0.32
C LYS A 272 8.35 -17.96 1.55
N VAL A 273 7.05 -17.69 1.42
CA VAL A 273 6.14 -17.60 2.57
C VAL A 273 5.43 -18.94 2.77
N ASP A 274 5.79 -19.63 3.85
CA ASP A 274 5.24 -20.93 4.24
C ASP A 274 3.98 -20.74 5.11
N ALA A 275 2.98 -20.06 4.55
CA ALA A 275 1.68 -19.87 5.15
C ALA A 275 0.61 -19.75 4.06
N PRO A 276 -0.65 -20.14 4.31
CA PRO A 276 -1.76 -19.93 3.39
C PRO A 276 -1.88 -18.45 2.97
N ILE A 277 -2.14 -18.20 1.69
CA ILE A 277 -2.23 -16.86 1.11
C ILE A 277 -3.54 -16.70 0.34
N MET A 278 -4.24 -15.58 0.54
CA MET A 278 -5.40 -15.18 -0.25
C MET A 278 -5.10 -13.87 -0.98
N ILE A 279 -5.28 -13.85 -2.29
CA ILE A 279 -5.27 -12.63 -3.09
C ILE A 279 -6.72 -12.21 -3.34
N LEU A 280 -7.06 -10.97 -3.01
CA LEU A 280 -8.33 -10.32 -3.31
C LEU A 280 -8.10 -9.24 -4.37
N HIS A 281 -8.86 -9.23 -5.47
CA HIS A 281 -8.68 -8.19 -6.49
C HIS A 281 -9.96 -7.91 -7.27
N ALA A 282 -10.33 -6.64 -7.36
CA ALA A 282 -11.44 -6.17 -8.18
C ALA A 282 -11.02 -6.01 -9.65
N GLU A 283 -11.87 -6.43 -10.58
CA GLU A 283 -11.59 -6.34 -12.02
C GLU A 283 -11.63 -4.90 -12.55
N ASP A 284 -12.36 -4.02 -11.86
CA ASP A 284 -12.49 -2.58 -12.13
C ASP A 284 -11.42 -1.73 -11.43
N ASP A 285 -10.36 -2.32 -10.87
CA ASP A 285 -9.26 -1.59 -10.24
C ASP A 285 -8.52 -0.71 -11.27
N HIS A 286 -8.67 0.62 -11.12
CA HIS A 286 -8.07 1.62 -12.00
C HIS A 286 -6.69 2.09 -11.53
N VAL A 287 -6.25 1.69 -10.34
CA VAL A 287 -4.97 2.06 -9.76
C VAL A 287 -3.94 0.97 -10.05
N VAL A 288 -4.22 -0.26 -9.61
CA VAL A 288 -3.39 -1.45 -9.83
C VAL A 288 -4.15 -2.36 -10.80
N PRO A 289 -3.70 -2.53 -12.05
CA PRO A 289 -4.45 -3.31 -13.02
C PRO A 289 -4.60 -4.78 -12.60
N PHE A 290 -5.83 -5.30 -12.68
CA PHE A 290 -6.21 -6.69 -12.34
C PHE A 290 -5.24 -7.78 -12.85
N LYS A 291 -4.67 -7.56 -14.04
CA LYS A 291 -3.68 -8.46 -14.66
C LYS A 291 -2.41 -8.66 -13.82
N LEU A 292 -1.98 -7.67 -13.03
CA LEU A 292 -0.77 -7.76 -12.22
C LEU A 292 -0.98 -8.63 -10.99
N GLY A 293 -2.12 -8.53 -10.31
CA GLY A 293 -2.47 -9.46 -9.23
C GLY A 293 -2.71 -10.89 -9.76
N ARG A 294 -3.32 -11.04 -10.94
CA ARG A 294 -3.40 -12.36 -11.60
C ARG A 294 -2.02 -12.95 -11.94
N LYS A 295 -1.10 -12.11 -12.41
CA LYS A 295 0.28 -12.51 -12.69
C LYS A 295 0.99 -12.93 -11.41
N LEU A 296 0.85 -12.18 -10.31
CA LEU A 296 1.39 -12.55 -9.00
C LEU A 296 0.86 -13.92 -8.54
N TYR A 297 -0.44 -14.17 -8.69
CA TYR A 297 -1.02 -15.48 -8.38
C TYR A 297 -0.39 -16.60 -9.20
N GLN A 298 -0.23 -16.39 -10.51
CA GLN A 298 0.40 -17.38 -11.39
C GLN A 298 1.86 -17.66 -11.01
N GLU A 299 2.65 -16.63 -10.72
CA GLU A 299 4.03 -16.81 -10.25
C GLU A 299 4.07 -17.54 -8.90
N GLY A 300 3.17 -17.18 -7.98
CA GLY A 300 3.01 -17.87 -6.70
C GLY A 300 2.69 -19.36 -6.88
N ILE A 301 1.71 -19.72 -7.70
CA ILE A 301 1.34 -21.13 -7.95
C ILE A 301 2.52 -21.92 -8.53
N LYS A 302 3.32 -21.34 -9.42
CA LYS A 302 4.47 -22.02 -10.05
C LYS A 302 5.54 -22.44 -9.04
N CYS A 303 5.77 -21.63 -8.01
CA CYS A 303 6.85 -21.86 -7.04
C CYS A 303 6.36 -22.44 -5.71
N ARG A 304 5.05 -22.60 -5.53
CA ARG A 304 4.47 -23.04 -4.26
C ARG A 304 4.64 -24.54 -4.07
N ARG A 305 5.18 -24.92 -2.92
CA ARG A 305 5.28 -26.32 -2.47
C ARG A 305 4.00 -26.73 -1.75
N GLU A 306 3.73 -28.03 -1.71
CA GLU A 306 2.52 -28.59 -1.09
C GLU A 306 2.44 -28.30 0.43
N ASP A 307 3.58 -28.14 1.09
CA ASP A 307 3.70 -27.90 2.53
C ASP A 307 3.50 -26.42 2.93
N GLN A 308 3.43 -25.49 1.98
CA GLN A 308 3.26 -24.05 2.26
C GLN A 308 1.80 -23.64 2.54
N GLY A 309 0.86 -24.58 2.48
CA GLY A 309 -0.59 -24.31 2.52
C GLY A 309 -1.09 -23.71 1.20
N PRO A 310 -2.40 -23.47 1.01
CA PRO A 310 -2.95 -23.04 -0.27
C PRO A 310 -2.65 -21.57 -0.60
N LEU A 311 -2.54 -21.29 -1.90
CA LEU A 311 -2.61 -19.94 -2.46
C LEU A 311 -3.94 -19.82 -3.20
N LEU A 312 -4.77 -18.87 -2.78
CA LEU A 312 -6.13 -18.66 -3.25
C LEU A 312 -6.22 -17.30 -3.96
N PHE A 313 -7.08 -17.22 -4.98
CA PHE A 313 -7.36 -15.97 -5.70
C PHE A 313 -8.87 -15.75 -5.76
N ARG A 314 -9.32 -14.62 -5.24
CA ARG A 314 -10.70 -14.17 -5.31
C ARG A 314 -10.78 -12.90 -6.15
N ALA A 315 -11.33 -13.06 -7.36
CA ALA A 315 -11.72 -11.96 -8.21
C ALA A 315 -13.07 -11.39 -7.76
N PHE A 316 -13.23 -10.07 -7.88
CA PHE A 316 -14.52 -9.39 -7.73
C PHE A 316 -14.91 -8.75 -9.06
N ASP A 317 -16.11 -9.08 -9.55
CA ASP A 317 -16.62 -8.63 -10.86
C ASP A 317 -16.70 -7.09 -10.89
N GLY A 318 -16.14 -6.50 -11.95
CA GLY A 318 -16.01 -5.05 -12.09
C GLY A 318 -17.35 -4.30 -12.14
N LYS A 319 -18.47 -4.99 -12.39
CA LYS A 319 -19.81 -4.36 -12.36
C LYS A 319 -20.21 -3.84 -10.98
N HIS A 320 -19.54 -4.29 -9.92
CA HIS A 320 -19.88 -3.92 -8.55
C HIS A 320 -19.27 -2.57 -8.11
N GLY A 321 -18.31 -2.02 -8.85
CA GLY A 321 -17.75 -0.70 -8.53
C GLY A 321 -16.89 -0.68 -7.26
N TYR A 322 -16.26 -1.81 -6.90
CA TYR A 322 -15.41 -1.87 -5.71
C TYR A 322 -14.09 -1.12 -5.93
N ASP A 323 -13.64 -1.05 -7.19
CA ASP A 323 -12.39 -0.37 -7.59
C ASP A 323 -11.21 -0.81 -6.68
N HIS A 324 -10.19 0.04 -6.56
CA HIS A 324 -8.99 -0.25 -5.81
C HIS A 324 -9.17 -0.40 -4.29
N LYS A 325 -10.26 0.11 -3.70
CA LYS A 325 -10.33 0.41 -2.25
C LYS A 325 -11.54 -0.16 -1.52
N PHE A 326 -12.56 -0.64 -2.23
CA PHE A 326 -13.87 -0.90 -1.63
C PHE A 326 -14.29 -2.37 -1.71
N ILE A 327 -13.35 -3.30 -1.86
CA ILE A 327 -13.62 -4.75 -1.73
C ILE A 327 -14.23 -5.07 -0.36
N CYS A 328 -13.88 -4.30 0.68
CA CYS A 328 -14.49 -4.38 2.00
C CYS A 328 -16.03 -4.22 1.98
N ARG A 329 -16.62 -3.61 0.96
CA ARG A 329 -18.09 -3.44 0.82
C ARG A 329 -18.77 -4.65 0.19
N ALA A 330 -18.03 -5.64 -0.27
CA ALA A 330 -18.60 -6.83 -0.87
C ALA A 330 -19.44 -7.62 0.15
N PRO A 331 -20.70 -7.98 -0.13
CA PRO A 331 -21.54 -8.72 0.81
C PRO A 331 -20.91 -10.04 1.28
N GLU A 332 -20.15 -10.70 0.42
CA GLU A 332 -19.47 -11.96 0.72
C GLU A 332 -18.16 -11.81 1.52
N ILE A 333 -17.70 -10.59 1.83
CA ILE A 333 -16.38 -10.36 2.47
C ILE A 333 -16.26 -11.09 3.81
N HIS A 334 -17.35 -11.14 4.57
CA HIS A 334 -17.44 -11.83 5.85
C HIS A 334 -17.23 -13.34 5.71
N ASP A 335 -17.78 -13.94 4.66
CA ASP A 335 -17.61 -15.37 4.39
C ASP A 335 -16.22 -15.68 3.88
N ILE A 336 -15.65 -14.80 3.04
CA ILE A 336 -14.27 -14.91 2.55
C ILE A 336 -13.29 -14.91 3.73
N ILE A 337 -13.40 -13.96 4.64
CA ILE A 337 -12.53 -13.86 5.83
C ILE A 337 -12.66 -15.12 6.69
N ARG A 338 -13.88 -15.50 7.08
CA ARG A 338 -14.11 -16.69 7.93
C ARG A 338 -13.58 -17.97 7.30
N ASN A 339 -13.84 -18.17 6.00
CA ASN A 339 -13.40 -19.37 5.29
C ASN A 339 -11.87 -19.42 5.20
N PHE A 340 -11.23 -18.30 4.86
CA PHE A 340 -9.77 -18.23 4.79
C PHE A 340 -9.13 -18.48 6.15
N THR A 341 -9.62 -17.87 7.22
CA THR A 341 -9.14 -18.12 8.59
C THR A 341 -9.28 -19.61 8.96
N SER A 342 -10.40 -20.24 8.63
CA SER A 342 -10.58 -21.68 8.90
C SER A 342 -9.60 -22.55 8.12
N ILE A 343 -9.36 -22.24 6.85
CA ILE A 343 -8.35 -22.94 6.02
C ILE A 343 -6.96 -22.77 6.64
N ALA A 344 -6.62 -21.54 7.02
CA ALA A 344 -5.31 -21.18 7.52
C ALA A 344 -4.96 -21.92 8.83
N LEU A 345 -5.93 -22.00 9.74
CA LEU A 345 -5.75 -22.68 11.03
C LEU A 345 -5.73 -24.22 10.90
N LYS A 346 -6.49 -24.79 9.95
CA LYS A 346 -6.48 -26.25 9.70
C LYS A 346 -5.14 -26.76 9.19
N ASP A 347 -4.47 -25.99 8.33
CA ASP A 347 -3.17 -26.41 7.80
C ASP A 347 -2.07 -26.32 8.86
N ARG A 348 -2.16 -25.38 9.82
CA ARG A 348 -1.24 -25.33 10.97
C ARG A 348 -1.31 -26.58 11.86
N THR A 349 -2.48 -27.18 12.03
CA THR A 349 -2.64 -28.40 12.85
C THR A 349 -2.00 -29.65 12.20
N LYS A 350 -1.57 -29.58 10.93
CA LYS A 350 -0.86 -30.69 10.26
C LYS A 350 0.66 -30.62 10.41
N VAL A 351 1.19 -29.46 10.81
CA VAL A 351 2.63 -29.16 10.86
C VAL A 351 3.18 -29.21 12.29
N LEU A 352 2.30 -29.07 13.30
CA LEU A 352 2.56 -29.33 14.72
C LEU A 352 2.17 -30.77 15.08
#